data_AF-A0A9N8HT01-F1
#
_entry.id   AF-A0A9N8HT01-F1
#
_cell.length_a   1.000
_cell.length_b   1.000
_cell.length_c   1.000
_cell.angle_alpha   90.00
_cell.angle_beta   90.00
_cell.angle_gamma   90.00
#
_symmetry.space_group_name_H-M   'P 1'
#
loop_
_entity.id
_entity.type
_entity.pdbx_description
1 polymer ?
#
loop_
_entity_poly.entity_id
_entity_poly.type
_entity_poly.pdbx_seq_one_letter_code
_entity_poly.pdbx_strand_id
1 'polypeptide(L)'
;MASHPLERRLAAVEAKLDIGNHHPLAMQMYNGKIHRPFYRRRASKRCSLLLISVGALALMLNFWGQLFSSKRRGLIVADDGMQPPNLLQFTKSPPEYNKVHRNTTFVDAESTTAAYSDGEKRSSGACLITMDDNHWIPEWLAYHYHTMNLRYLVIVVDPLSVTSPSRILQRWENHINIEQWTDVDIFRGMNQTTTDPGTPGSARYDHHKERQLIFYQKCLQNFQKRGLVDWVLPTDIDEYIGLVPRTSKAAGRNANYLVPSLYEPGSILTFLNDVHKTNKAKYARLPYHPGCVPVPRRQYGTVKSTRQQVQQFIPELFKGENFLTLRWRHWNNKKSMTIKVLVDVSRANLHNFQYGSGHGLSVHNPLPECLDAQEMPFDMSDLVVSHYLGTPDQFFFRTDSRRGSYASGMKNQDGYDNAAKSDGREDDSHRLWFPGFCKSVGLTEAKRLLLDAGQISPASLMTAEGQAIASKAWNADF
;
A
#
# COMPACT_ATOMS: atom_id res chain seq x y z
N MET A 1 -64.55 -5.57 4.43
CA MET A 1 -63.85 -6.07 5.62
C MET A 1 -62.92 -7.17 5.17
N ALA A 2 -61.63 -6.85 5.08
CA ALA A 2 -60.58 -7.72 4.60
C ALA A 2 -59.93 -8.42 5.80
N SER A 3 -59.70 -9.72 5.69
CA SER A 3 -58.83 -10.47 6.60
C SER A 3 -57.69 -11.12 5.80
N HIS A 4 -56.52 -11.05 6.42
CA HIS A 4 -55.19 -10.91 5.86
C HIS A 4 -54.49 -12.27 5.65
N PRO A 5 -53.57 -12.42 4.68
CA PRO A 5 -52.85 -13.67 4.45
C PRO A 5 -51.57 -13.73 5.31
N LEU A 6 -51.63 -14.42 6.46
CA LEU A 6 -50.42 -14.69 7.27
C LEU A 6 -50.37 -16.09 7.93
N GLU A 7 -51.33 -16.98 7.66
CA GLU A 7 -51.39 -18.31 8.29
C GLU A 7 -50.81 -19.48 7.49
N ARG A 8 -50.14 -19.24 6.34
CA ARG A 8 -49.56 -20.33 5.51
C ARG A 8 -48.04 -20.52 5.65
N ARG A 9 -47.41 -20.12 6.75
CA ARG A 9 -45.95 -20.27 6.94
C ARG A 9 -45.49 -20.90 8.26
N LEU A 10 -46.35 -21.65 8.95
CA LEU A 10 -46.01 -22.34 10.20
C LEU A 10 -46.12 -23.88 10.14
N ALA A 11 -46.19 -24.49 8.95
CA ALA A 11 -46.31 -25.94 8.78
C ALA A 11 -45.13 -26.62 8.05
N ALA A 12 -43.92 -26.05 8.11
CA ALA A 12 -42.76 -26.55 7.34
C ALA A 12 -41.44 -26.68 8.12
N VAL A 13 -41.46 -26.82 9.46
CA VAL A 13 -40.22 -26.95 10.26
C VAL A 13 -40.16 -28.19 11.17
N GLU A 14 -41.21 -29.00 11.30
CA GLU A 14 -41.18 -30.21 12.17
C GLU A 14 -41.16 -31.55 11.42
N ALA A 15 -40.20 -31.72 10.51
CA ALA A 15 -39.90 -33.04 9.95
C ALA A 15 -38.45 -33.14 9.48
N LYS A 16 -37.53 -33.43 10.41
CA LYS A 16 -36.26 -34.16 10.20
C LYS A 16 -35.43 -34.17 11.50
N LEU A 17 -35.85 -34.98 12.46
CA LEU A 17 -34.97 -35.49 13.51
C LEU A 17 -35.29 -36.98 13.68
N ASP A 18 -34.67 -37.79 12.83
CA ASP A 18 -34.56 -39.23 13.04
C ASP A 18 -33.28 -39.73 12.36
N ILE A 19 -32.16 -39.73 13.10
CA ILE A 19 -31.00 -40.57 12.77
C ILE A 19 -30.45 -41.11 14.09
N GLY A 20 -30.58 -42.43 14.23
CA GLY A 20 -30.21 -43.20 15.40
C GLY A 20 -28.72 -43.35 15.66
N ASN A 21 -28.49 -43.83 16.88
CA ASN A 21 -27.24 -44.33 17.43
C ASN A 21 -26.60 -45.43 16.56
N HIS A 22 -25.27 -45.38 16.39
CA HIS A 22 -24.31 -46.50 16.55
C HIS A 22 -22.95 -46.15 15.91
N HIS A 23 -21.93 -45.79 16.70
CA HIS A 23 -20.62 -46.45 16.82
C HIS A 23 -19.61 -45.60 17.62
N PRO A 24 -18.78 -46.21 18.50
CA PRO A 24 -17.74 -45.50 19.23
C PRO A 24 -16.44 -45.50 18.41
N LEU A 25 -15.79 -44.34 18.29
CA LEU A 25 -14.41 -44.25 17.82
C LEU A 25 -13.53 -43.61 18.89
N ALA A 26 -12.43 -44.32 19.13
CA ALA A 26 -11.48 -44.12 20.20
C ALA A 26 -10.79 -42.75 20.13
N MET A 27 -10.72 -42.10 21.30
CA MET A 27 -9.73 -41.05 21.56
C MET A 27 -8.33 -41.66 21.52
N GLN A 28 -7.60 -41.44 20.42
CA GLN A 28 -6.15 -41.58 20.40
C GLN A 28 -5.54 -40.26 20.86
N MET A 29 -5.12 -40.21 22.13
CA MET A 29 -4.32 -39.11 22.66
C MET A 29 -2.94 -39.12 22.00
N TYR A 30 -2.69 -38.17 21.08
CA TYR A 30 -1.37 -37.92 20.54
C TYR A 30 -0.56 -37.10 21.55
N ASN A 31 0.34 -37.77 22.28
CA ASN A 31 1.37 -37.15 23.11
C ASN A 31 2.48 -36.57 22.22
N GLY A 32 2.24 -35.38 21.68
CA GLY A 32 3.26 -34.58 21.00
C GLY A 32 4.18 -33.88 22.00
N LYS A 33 5.32 -34.49 22.29
CA LYS A 33 6.43 -33.86 23.03
C LYS A 33 6.86 -32.57 22.32
N ILE A 34 6.62 -31.44 22.98
CA ILE A 34 7.13 -30.12 22.57
C ILE A 34 8.66 -30.13 22.75
N HIS A 35 9.39 -30.33 21.64
CA HIS A 35 10.82 -30.03 21.59
C HIS A 35 11.01 -28.51 21.58
N ARG A 36 11.37 -27.95 22.75
CA ARG A 36 11.90 -26.58 22.83
C ARG A 36 13.31 -26.56 22.22
N PRO A 37 13.62 -25.69 21.25
CA PRO A 37 14.98 -25.58 20.73
C PRO A 37 15.88 -24.89 21.77
N PHE A 38 17.00 -25.56 22.06
CA PHE A 38 18.13 -25.09 22.84
C PHE A 38 18.73 -23.84 22.17
N TYR A 39 18.54 -22.66 22.78
CA TYR A 39 19.30 -21.46 22.43
C TYR A 39 20.74 -21.61 22.93
N ARG A 40 21.65 -22.08 22.06
CA ARG A 40 23.10 -21.99 22.29
C ARG A 40 23.53 -20.52 22.19
N ARG A 41 23.65 -19.84 23.34
CA ARG A 41 24.39 -18.57 23.44
C ARG A 41 25.87 -18.83 23.12
N ARG A 42 26.37 -18.27 22.02
CA ARG A 42 27.81 -18.10 21.79
C ARG A 42 28.33 -17.04 22.78
N ALA A 43 28.97 -17.50 23.86
CA ALA A 43 29.80 -16.65 24.70
C ALA A 43 31.05 -16.23 23.90
N SER A 44 31.16 -14.94 23.59
CA SER A 44 32.38 -14.37 23.01
C SER A 44 33.38 -14.17 24.14
N LYS A 45 34.48 -14.94 24.07
CA LYS A 45 35.69 -14.75 24.87
C LYS A 45 36.36 -13.44 24.44
N ARG A 46 36.34 -12.40 25.27
CA ARG A 46 37.36 -11.33 25.30
C ARG A 46 37.49 -10.78 26.72
N CYS A 47 38.23 -11.50 27.55
CA CYS A 47 39.12 -10.89 28.55
C CYS A 47 40.54 -10.91 27.98
N SER A 48 41.39 -10.02 28.48
CA SER A 48 42.80 -9.77 28.13
C SER A 48 43.03 -8.61 27.15
N LEU A 49 43.05 -7.39 27.71
CA LEU A 49 44.08 -6.35 27.46
C LEU A 49 43.67 -5.09 28.23
N LEU A 50 43.91 -5.13 29.54
CA LEU A 50 43.91 -3.99 30.43
C LEU A 50 45.37 -3.85 30.86
N LEU A 51 46.08 -2.91 30.26
CA LEU A 51 47.32 -2.24 30.69
C LEU A 51 47.95 -1.58 29.46
N ILE A 52 48.41 -0.32 29.62
CA ILE A 52 48.85 0.65 28.59
C ILE A 52 47.62 1.34 27.97
N SER A 53 47.24 2.60 28.26
CA SER A 53 48.04 3.81 28.44
C SER A 53 47.21 4.91 29.13
N VAL A 54 47.61 5.34 30.33
CA VAL A 54 47.11 6.57 30.99
C VAL A 54 47.87 7.83 30.47
N GLY A 55 48.81 7.67 29.55
CA GLY A 55 49.67 8.76 29.06
C GLY A 55 49.14 9.61 27.88
N ALA A 56 48.02 9.23 27.24
CA ALA A 56 47.61 9.88 25.98
C ALA A 56 46.57 11.01 26.13
N LEU A 57 45.96 11.20 27.30
CA LEU A 57 44.96 12.26 27.51
C LEU A 57 45.56 13.60 27.96
N ALA A 58 46.83 13.65 28.39
CA ALA A 58 47.48 14.86 28.88
C ALA A 58 48.13 15.71 27.76
N LEU A 59 48.25 15.19 26.53
CA LEU A 59 48.86 15.90 25.40
C LEU A 59 47.83 16.55 24.45
N MET A 60 46.54 16.21 24.55
CA MET A 60 45.49 16.80 23.70
C MET A 60 44.91 18.12 24.25
N LEU A 61 45.09 18.41 25.54
CA LEU A 61 44.55 19.64 26.17
C LEU A 61 45.49 20.85 26.10
N ASN A 62 46.73 20.70 25.62
CA ASN A 62 47.67 21.81 25.42
C ASN A 62 47.64 22.39 23.99
N PHE A 63 46.92 21.78 23.04
CA PHE A 63 46.94 22.22 21.64
C PHE A 63 45.83 23.21 21.27
N TRP A 64 44.86 23.45 22.16
CA TRP A 64 43.75 24.41 21.93
C TRP A 64 43.94 25.77 22.64
N GLY A 65 44.98 25.92 23.46
CA GLY A 65 45.24 27.14 24.24
C GLY A 65 46.03 28.25 23.52
N GLN A 66 46.48 28.04 22.28
CA GLN A 66 47.40 28.98 21.59
C GLN A 66 46.85 29.63 20.30
N LEU A 67 45.58 29.47 19.96
CA LEU A 67 45.01 30.09 18.73
C LEU A 67 44.06 31.29 18.97
N PHE A 68 43.85 31.72 20.22
CA PHE A 68 43.08 32.92 20.53
C PHE A 68 43.90 33.92 21.36
N SER A 69 44.93 34.49 20.74
CA SER A 69 45.54 35.74 21.21
C SER A 69 46.19 36.46 20.04
N SER A 70 45.43 37.31 19.34
CA SER A 70 45.99 38.43 18.58
C SER A 70 44.87 39.35 18.07
N LYS A 71 45.09 40.65 18.28
CA LYS A 71 44.38 41.82 17.71
C LYS A 71 43.04 42.23 18.34
N ARG A 72 43.18 42.99 19.44
CA ARG A 72 42.46 44.26 19.63
C ARG A 72 43.30 45.42 19.09
N ARG A 73 42.66 46.32 18.34
CA ARG A 73 42.86 47.79 18.16
C ARG A 73 42.03 48.13 16.90
N GLY A 74 41.10 49.08 16.84
CA GLY A 74 40.55 50.07 17.74
C GLY A 74 39.57 50.96 16.94
N LEU A 75 38.94 51.92 17.64
CA LEU A 75 38.26 53.14 17.17
C LEU A 75 36.77 53.14 16.76
N ILE A 76 35.97 53.80 17.63
CA ILE A 76 35.09 54.99 17.44
C ILE A 76 33.92 54.96 16.43
N VAL A 77 32.71 55.06 17.02
CA VAL A 77 31.50 55.88 16.70
C VAL A 77 31.15 56.20 15.24
N ALA A 78 30.01 55.70 14.76
CA ALA A 78 28.90 56.53 14.27
C ALA A 78 27.65 55.67 14.01
N ASP A 79 26.52 56.25 14.40
CA ASP A 79 25.13 55.87 14.13
C ASP A 79 24.85 55.99 12.63
N ASP A 80 24.27 54.97 12.00
CA ASP A 80 23.36 55.11 10.84
C ASP A 80 22.81 53.75 10.38
N GLY A 81 21.54 53.77 10.00
CA GLY A 81 20.67 52.61 9.85
C GLY A 81 21.11 51.55 8.86
N MET A 82 20.80 50.29 9.20
CA MET A 82 21.03 49.13 8.33
C MET A 82 19.74 48.36 8.11
N GLN A 83 19.30 48.38 6.85
CA GLN A 83 18.31 47.46 6.27
C GLN A 83 18.82 46.00 6.32
N PRO A 84 17.93 45.00 6.37
CA PRO A 84 18.34 43.60 6.42
C PRO A 84 18.96 43.12 5.09
N PRO A 85 19.99 42.26 5.12
CA PRO A 85 20.70 41.80 3.94
C PRO A 85 19.89 40.77 3.13
N ASN A 86 20.06 40.88 1.81
CA ASN A 86 19.53 40.02 0.76
C ASN A 86 19.64 38.52 1.07
N LEU A 87 18.49 37.85 1.08
CA LEU A 87 18.39 36.41 0.89
C LEU A 87 18.97 36.03 -0.48
N LEU A 88 20.10 35.33 -0.47
CA LEU A 88 20.58 34.55 -1.60
C LEU A 88 19.52 33.50 -1.97
N GLN A 89 18.75 33.81 -3.01
CA GLN A 89 17.83 32.89 -3.65
C GLN A 89 18.64 31.72 -4.26
N PHE A 90 18.52 30.53 -3.65
CA PHE A 90 18.87 29.28 -4.31
C PHE A 90 17.78 28.96 -5.35
N THR A 91 17.83 29.60 -6.52
CA THR A 91 17.09 29.17 -7.71
C THR A 91 17.89 28.08 -8.42
N LYS A 92 17.93 26.88 -7.82
CA LYS A 92 18.18 25.68 -8.64
C LYS A 92 16.88 25.34 -9.34
N SER A 93 16.78 25.76 -10.60
CA SER A 93 15.73 25.35 -11.54
C SER A 93 15.59 23.82 -11.48
N PRO A 94 14.38 23.26 -11.35
CA PRO A 94 14.19 21.82 -11.45
C PRO A 94 14.64 21.33 -12.84
N PRO A 95 15.14 20.08 -12.94
CA PRO A 95 15.55 19.51 -14.22
C PRO A 95 14.41 19.61 -15.24
N GLU A 96 14.82 19.82 -16.49
CA GLU A 96 14.08 20.26 -17.66
C GLU A 96 13.01 19.25 -18.17
N TYR A 97 12.18 18.68 -17.28
CA TYR A 97 11.08 17.77 -17.63
C TYR A 97 9.94 18.49 -18.38
N ASN A 98 9.87 19.81 -18.27
CA ASN A 98 8.79 20.63 -18.82
C ASN A 98 8.92 21.00 -20.31
N LYS A 99 10.05 20.72 -20.99
CA LYS A 99 10.19 21.09 -22.42
C LYS A 99 9.59 20.08 -23.39
N VAL A 100 9.37 18.82 -22.99
CA VAL A 100 8.89 17.78 -23.91
C VAL A 100 7.35 17.78 -24.08
N HIS A 101 6.60 18.44 -23.18
CA HIS A 101 5.13 18.36 -23.19
C HIS A 101 4.37 19.69 -23.39
N ARG A 102 5.05 20.81 -23.68
CA ARG A 102 4.39 22.13 -23.79
C ARG A 102 3.70 22.44 -25.13
N ASN A 103 3.81 21.60 -26.15
CA ASN A 103 3.25 21.88 -27.49
C ASN A 103 2.08 20.96 -27.91
N THR A 104 1.47 20.20 -26.99
CA THR A 104 0.20 19.51 -27.29
C THR A 104 -0.96 20.50 -27.14
N THR A 105 -1.31 21.16 -28.23
CA THR A 105 -2.63 21.78 -28.40
C THR A 105 -3.68 20.69 -28.20
N PHE A 106 -4.59 20.94 -27.25
CA PHE A 106 -5.74 20.08 -26.98
C PHE A 106 -6.66 20.15 -28.20
N VAL A 107 -6.60 19.12 -29.06
CA VAL A 107 -7.56 18.89 -30.13
C VAL A 107 -8.75 18.15 -29.51
N ASP A 108 -9.95 18.62 -29.82
CA ASP A 108 -11.21 18.12 -29.29
C ASP A 108 -11.33 16.60 -29.39
N ALA A 109 -11.66 15.98 -28.26
CA ALA A 109 -11.76 14.54 -28.06
C ALA A 109 -13.10 13.97 -28.56
N GLU A 110 -13.52 14.34 -29.77
CA GLU A 110 -14.58 13.64 -30.48
C GLU A 110 -13.96 12.61 -31.43
N SER A 111 -14.25 11.33 -31.16
CA SER A 111 -13.85 10.15 -31.96
C SER A 111 -12.54 9.43 -31.55
N THR A 112 -12.41 9.07 -30.27
CA THR A 112 -11.52 7.96 -29.82
C THR A 112 -12.28 6.75 -29.28
N THR A 113 -13.53 6.56 -29.70
CA THR A 113 -14.20 5.24 -29.72
C THR A 113 -13.69 4.37 -30.89
N ALA A 114 -12.55 4.74 -31.50
CA ALA A 114 -11.81 3.91 -32.42
C ALA A 114 -11.42 2.60 -31.74
N ALA A 115 -12.26 1.59 -31.98
CA ALA A 115 -12.02 0.16 -31.93
C ALA A 115 -10.65 -0.21 -31.37
N TYR A 116 -10.62 -0.43 -30.05
CA TYR A 116 -9.69 -1.33 -29.39
C TYR A 116 -9.86 -2.70 -30.07
N SER A 117 -9.11 -2.93 -31.14
CA SER A 117 -9.27 -4.13 -31.97
C SER A 117 -8.93 -5.37 -31.15
N ASP A 118 -9.76 -6.40 -31.38
CA ASP A 118 -10.02 -7.65 -30.66
C ASP A 118 -8.83 -8.61 -30.50
N GLY A 119 -7.59 -8.12 -30.62
CA GLY A 119 -6.37 -8.86 -30.32
C GLY A 119 -6.09 -8.91 -28.81
N GLU A 120 -7.06 -9.43 -28.06
CA GLU A 120 -7.00 -9.91 -26.67
C GLU A 120 -5.96 -9.19 -25.78
N LYS A 121 -6.17 -7.89 -25.54
CA LYS A 121 -5.41 -7.18 -24.51
C LYS A 121 -5.78 -7.76 -23.15
N ARG A 122 -4.96 -8.71 -22.70
CA ARG A 122 -4.96 -9.31 -21.36
C ARG A 122 -5.16 -8.20 -20.33
N SER A 123 -6.18 -8.33 -19.49
CA SER A 123 -6.46 -7.36 -18.42
C SER A 123 -5.70 -7.73 -17.14
N SER A 124 -5.70 -6.83 -16.16
CA SER A 124 -5.15 -7.12 -14.83
C SER A 124 -6.24 -7.30 -13.78
N GLY A 125 -5.88 -8.03 -12.73
CA GLY A 125 -6.67 -8.22 -11.53
C GLY A 125 -6.00 -7.63 -10.28
N ALA A 126 -6.75 -7.46 -9.20
CA ALA A 126 -6.20 -7.11 -7.90
C ALA A 126 -6.91 -7.83 -6.75
N CYS A 127 -6.16 -8.05 -5.69
CA CYS A 127 -6.64 -8.54 -4.40
C CYS A 127 -6.48 -7.39 -3.40
N LEU A 128 -7.60 -6.81 -2.96
CA LEU A 128 -7.61 -5.63 -2.09
C LEU A 128 -8.26 -5.97 -0.76
N ILE A 129 -7.60 -5.60 0.34
CA ILE A 129 -8.23 -5.59 1.66
C ILE A 129 -8.57 -4.15 2.04
N THR A 130 -9.78 -3.93 2.55
CA THR A 130 -10.20 -2.65 3.11
C THR A 130 -10.79 -2.83 4.50
N MET A 131 -10.58 -1.82 5.32
CA MET A 131 -11.38 -1.61 6.54
C MET A 131 -12.27 -0.38 6.30
N ASP A 132 -12.10 0.66 7.11
CA ASP A 132 -12.85 1.92 7.04
C ASP A 132 -12.21 2.99 6.13
N ASP A 133 -11.31 2.60 5.24
CA ASP A 133 -10.58 3.49 4.32
C ASP A 133 -11.36 3.82 3.05
N ASN A 134 -12.69 3.86 3.14
CA ASN A 134 -13.58 4.07 2.01
C ASN A 134 -13.29 5.37 1.25
N HIS A 135 -12.72 6.36 1.92
CA HIS A 135 -12.36 7.65 1.34
C HIS A 135 -11.18 7.56 0.34
N TRP A 136 -10.39 6.48 0.32
CA TRP A 136 -9.30 6.27 -0.64
C TRP A 136 -9.68 5.40 -1.83
N ILE A 137 -10.72 4.58 -1.70
CA ILE A 137 -11.20 3.66 -2.76
C ILE A 137 -11.46 4.36 -4.11
N PRO A 138 -12.10 5.54 -4.17
CA PRO A 138 -12.37 6.19 -5.46
C PRO A 138 -11.09 6.49 -6.26
N GLU A 139 -10.06 7.04 -5.60
CA GLU A 139 -8.77 7.31 -6.24
C GLU A 139 -8.05 6.01 -6.60
N TRP A 140 -8.02 5.06 -5.66
CA TRP A 140 -7.33 3.78 -5.87
C TRP A 140 -7.87 3.03 -7.09
N LEU A 141 -9.21 2.97 -7.23
CA LEU A 141 -9.86 2.33 -8.38
C LEU A 141 -9.54 3.07 -9.68
N ALA A 142 -9.65 4.40 -9.71
CA ALA A 142 -9.38 5.19 -10.91
C ALA A 142 -7.92 5.08 -11.36
N TYR A 143 -6.99 5.14 -10.41
CA TYR A 143 -5.58 4.99 -10.67
C TYR A 143 -5.26 3.66 -11.34
N HIS A 144 -5.69 2.54 -10.74
CA HIS A 144 -5.34 1.21 -11.24
C HIS A 144 -6.17 0.79 -12.46
N TYR A 145 -7.42 1.25 -12.57
CA TYR A 145 -8.22 1.13 -13.80
C TYR A 145 -7.47 1.73 -14.99
N HIS A 146 -6.91 2.92 -14.81
CA HIS A 146 -6.15 3.63 -15.83
C HIS A 146 -4.77 3.01 -16.06
N THR A 147 -3.92 2.92 -15.05
CA THR A 147 -2.49 2.58 -15.23
C THR A 147 -2.24 1.10 -15.45
N MET A 148 -3.02 0.22 -14.84
CA MET A 148 -2.86 -1.24 -14.93
C MET A 148 -3.84 -1.91 -15.87
N ASN A 149 -4.81 -1.18 -16.45
CA ASN A 149 -5.95 -1.79 -17.14
C ASN A 149 -6.68 -2.78 -16.21
N LEU A 150 -6.92 -2.38 -14.94
CA LEU A 150 -7.63 -3.18 -13.96
C LEU A 150 -9.08 -3.41 -14.44
N ARG A 151 -9.45 -4.68 -14.64
CA ARG A 151 -10.81 -5.06 -15.06
C ARG A 151 -11.48 -6.05 -14.12
N TYR A 152 -10.71 -6.61 -13.19
CA TYR A 152 -11.24 -7.51 -12.17
C TYR A 152 -10.69 -7.16 -10.79
N LEU A 153 -11.55 -7.15 -9.80
CA LEU A 153 -11.18 -6.84 -8.42
C LEU A 153 -11.86 -7.84 -7.49
N VAL A 154 -11.08 -8.49 -6.65
CA VAL A 154 -11.59 -9.14 -5.45
C VAL A 154 -11.24 -8.25 -4.28
N ILE A 155 -12.24 -7.72 -3.60
CA ILE A 155 -12.08 -6.87 -2.42
C ILE A 155 -12.67 -7.57 -1.20
N VAL A 156 -11.92 -7.66 -0.11
CA VAL A 156 -12.45 -8.12 1.17
C VAL A 156 -12.62 -6.95 2.13
N VAL A 157 -13.78 -6.87 2.76
CA VAL A 157 -14.05 -5.95 3.86
C VAL A 157 -13.65 -6.62 5.17
N ASP A 158 -12.86 -5.94 5.98
CA ASP A 158 -12.50 -6.43 7.33
C ASP A 158 -13.78 -6.57 8.17
N PRO A 159 -13.98 -7.67 8.92
CA PRO A 159 -15.18 -7.88 9.73
C PRO A 159 -15.38 -6.82 10.81
N LEU A 160 -14.32 -6.09 11.18
CA LEU A 160 -14.37 -5.00 12.15
C LEU A 160 -14.64 -3.64 11.49
N SER A 161 -14.81 -3.58 10.17
CA SER A 161 -15.20 -2.36 9.47
C SER A 161 -16.59 -1.93 9.91
N VAL A 162 -16.74 -0.65 10.18
CA VAL A 162 -18.01 -0.04 10.59
C VAL A 162 -18.66 0.74 9.45
N THR A 163 -17.94 0.89 8.34
CA THR A 163 -18.40 1.51 7.11
C THR A 163 -18.34 0.52 5.95
N SER A 164 -19.21 0.69 4.95
CA SER A 164 -19.28 -0.19 3.77
C SER A 164 -18.78 0.52 2.51
N PRO A 165 -17.92 -0.13 1.69
CA PRO A 165 -17.49 0.40 0.41
C PRO A 165 -18.54 0.26 -0.70
N SER A 166 -19.65 -0.47 -0.48
CA SER A 166 -20.51 -0.96 -1.57
C SER A 166 -21.07 0.15 -2.46
N ARG A 167 -21.42 1.32 -1.90
CA ARG A 167 -21.88 2.47 -2.71
C ARG A 167 -20.80 3.02 -3.64
N ILE A 168 -19.53 2.92 -3.25
CA ILE A 168 -18.39 3.31 -4.09
C ILE A 168 -18.21 2.26 -5.18
N LEU A 169 -18.17 0.97 -4.81
CA LEU A 169 -17.97 -0.14 -5.73
C LEU A 169 -19.07 -0.19 -6.81
N GLN A 170 -20.33 0.06 -6.45
CA GLN A 170 -21.45 0.09 -7.39
C GLN A 170 -21.25 1.12 -8.52
N ARG A 171 -20.56 2.24 -8.24
CA ARG A 171 -20.27 3.24 -9.29
C ARG A 171 -19.37 2.70 -10.39
N TRP A 172 -18.59 1.66 -10.09
CA TRP A 172 -17.56 1.06 -10.94
C TRP A 172 -17.99 -0.24 -11.62
N GLU A 173 -19.19 -0.76 -11.36
CA GLU A 173 -19.66 -2.06 -11.91
C GLU A 173 -19.66 -2.13 -13.44
N ASN A 174 -19.83 -1.00 -14.13
CA ASN A 174 -19.75 -0.93 -15.60
C ASN A 174 -18.32 -0.88 -16.16
N HIS A 175 -17.31 -0.77 -15.30
CA HIS A 175 -15.90 -0.56 -15.66
C HIS A 175 -14.99 -1.69 -15.16
N ILE A 176 -15.32 -2.27 -14.00
CA ILE A 176 -14.55 -3.31 -13.32
C ILE A 176 -15.53 -4.38 -12.82
N ASN A 177 -15.20 -5.65 -13.06
CA ASN A 177 -15.90 -6.78 -12.45
C ASN A 177 -15.41 -6.94 -11.00
N ILE A 178 -16.26 -6.57 -10.04
CA ILE A 178 -15.91 -6.49 -8.62
C ILE A 178 -16.61 -7.61 -7.84
N GLU A 179 -15.84 -8.42 -7.13
CA GLU A 179 -16.31 -9.37 -6.14
C GLU A 179 -16.00 -8.85 -4.74
N GLN A 180 -17.04 -8.61 -3.94
CA GLN A 180 -16.89 -8.27 -2.53
C GLN A 180 -16.95 -9.56 -1.69
N TRP A 181 -15.82 -9.92 -1.09
CA TRP A 181 -15.68 -11.09 -0.23
C TRP A 181 -15.86 -10.75 1.25
N THR A 182 -16.22 -11.77 2.00
CA THR A 182 -16.31 -11.80 3.46
C THR A 182 -15.41 -12.88 4.05
N ASP A 183 -15.33 -12.98 5.36
CA ASP A 183 -14.62 -14.07 6.05
C ASP A 183 -15.17 -15.45 5.69
N VAL A 184 -16.46 -15.55 5.35
CA VAL A 184 -17.06 -16.81 4.87
C VAL A 184 -16.41 -17.27 3.56
N ASP A 185 -15.98 -16.34 2.71
CA ASP A 185 -15.33 -16.64 1.43
C ASP A 185 -13.86 -16.97 1.62
N ILE A 186 -13.17 -16.24 2.50
CA ILE A 186 -11.75 -16.48 2.81
C ILE A 186 -11.56 -17.86 3.44
N PHE A 187 -12.33 -18.14 4.49
CA PHE A 187 -12.13 -19.31 5.36
C PHE A 187 -13.03 -20.49 4.99
N ARG A 188 -13.66 -20.48 3.81
CA ARG A 188 -14.51 -21.60 3.36
C ARG A 188 -13.74 -22.92 3.38
N GLY A 189 -14.23 -23.88 4.16
CA GLY A 189 -13.59 -25.19 4.32
C GLY A 189 -12.40 -25.22 5.28
N MET A 190 -12.17 -24.15 6.05
CA MET A 190 -11.20 -24.12 7.15
C MET A 190 -11.93 -24.17 8.49
N ASN A 191 -11.41 -24.95 9.44
CA ASN A 191 -11.87 -24.89 10.83
C ASN A 191 -11.42 -23.55 11.42
N GLN A 192 -12.28 -22.54 11.36
CA GLN A 192 -11.98 -21.24 11.95
C GLN A 192 -11.77 -21.41 13.45
N THR A 193 -10.56 -21.12 13.93
CA THR A 193 -10.41 -20.66 15.31
C THR A 193 -10.80 -19.19 15.30
N THR A 194 -12.08 -18.91 15.58
CA THR A 194 -12.53 -17.54 15.86
C THR A 194 -11.62 -16.97 16.94
N THR A 195 -10.93 -15.86 16.68
CA THR A 195 -10.14 -15.21 17.72
C THR A 195 -11.05 -14.87 18.87
N ASP A 196 -10.78 -15.47 20.03
CA ASP A 196 -11.47 -15.14 21.28
C ASP A 196 -11.30 -13.63 21.52
N PRO A 197 -12.37 -12.88 21.80
CA PRO A 197 -12.30 -11.45 22.17
C PRO A 197 -11.24 -11.14 23.24
N GLY A 198 -10.94 -12.09 24.13
CA GLY A 198 -9.89 -11.98 25.16
C GLY A 198 -8.45 -12.10 24.68
N THR A 199 -8.20 -12.33 23.39
CA THR A 199 -6.86 -12.58 22.86
C THR A 199 -5.98 -11.30 22.95
N PRO A 200 -4.75 -11.38 23.50
CA PRO A 200 -3.83 -10.25 23.61
C PRO A 200 -3.56 -9.55 22.28
N GLY A 201 -3.27 -8.24 22.33
CA GLY A 201 -3.10 -7.40 21.12
C GLY A 201 -2.05 -7.88 20.11
N SER A 202 -0.97 -8.54 20.56
CA SER A 202 0.03 -9.12 19.64
C SER A 202 -0.54 -10.27 18.79
N ALA A 203 -1.38 -11.11 19.39
CA ALA A 203 -2.02 -12.21 18.68
C ALA A 203 -3.15 -11.72 17.75
N ARG A 204 -3.78 -10.56 18.03
CA ARG A 204 -4.67 -9.90 17.07
C ARG A 204 -3.93 -9.43 15.81
N TYR A 205 -2.73 -8.86 15.99
CA TYR A 205 -1.89 -8.43 14.87
C TYR A 205 -1.43 -9.61 14.01
N ASP A 206 -0.98 -10.70 14.64
CA ASP A 206 -0.58 -11.92 13.93
C ASP A 206 -1.77 -12.55 13.20
N HIS A 207 -2.94 -12.60 13.84
CA HIS A 207 -4.17 -13.06 13.19
C HIS A 207 -4.57 -12.20 11.99
N HIS A 208 -4.44 -10.88 12.08
CA HIS A 208 -4.70 -9.98 10.96
C HIS A 208 -3.77 -10.25 9.77
N LYS A 209 -2.46 -10.49 10.03
CA LYS A 209 -1.51 -10.88 8.98
C LYS A 209 -1.83 -12.24 8.38
N GLU A 210 -2.20 -13.21 9.21
CA GLU A 210 -2.60 -14.54 8.75
C GLU A 210 -3.85 -14.45 7.87
N ARG A 211 -4.88 -13.71 8.29
CA ARG A 211 -6.10 -13.45 7.51
C ARG A 211 -5.76 -12.81 6.16
N GLN A 212 -4.92 -11.77 6.15
CA GLN A 212 -4.47 -11.13 4.90
C GLN A 212 -3.75 -12.13 3.97
N LEU A 213 -2.84 -12.93 4.52
CA LEU A 213 -2.10 -13.92 3.75
C LEU A 213 -3.04 -14.95 3.12
N ILE A 214 -3.97 -15.51 3.91
CA ILE A 214 -4.95 -16.48 3.44
C ILE A 214 -5.84 -15.86 2.36
N PHE A 215 -6.30 -14.62 2.56
CA PHE A 215 -7.06 -13.88 1.57
C PHE A 215 -6.30 -13.74 0.25
N TYR A 216 -5.05 -13.26 0.27
CA TYR A 216 -4.26 -13.09 -0.94
C TYR A 216 -4.05 -14.42 -1.67
N GLN A 217 -3.78 -15.51 -0.95
CA GLN A 217 -3.64 -16.83 -1.56
C GLN A 217 -4.93 -17.31 -2.23
N LYS A 218 -6.07 -17.20 -1.54
CA LYS A 218 -7.40 -17.55 -2.08
C LYS A 218 -7.76 -16.71 -3.29
N CYS A 219 -7.51 -15.40 -3.23
CA CYS A 219 -7.78 -14.49 -4.32
C CYS A 219 -6.92 -14.81 -5.56
N LEU A 220 -5.62 -15.06 -5.39
CA LEU A 220 -4.73 -15.47 -6.49
C LEU A 220 -5.21 -16.78 -7.12
N GLN A 221 -5.59 -17.78 -6.31
CA GLN A 221 -6.16 -19.04 -6.80
C GLN A 221 -7.48 -18.84 -7.55
N ASN A 222 -8.34 -17.94 -7.08
CA ASN A 222 -9.59 -17.59 -7.78
C ASN A 222 -9.30 -17.04 -9.18
N PHE A 223 -8.34 -16.13 -9.30
CA PHE A 223 -7.92 -15.59 -10.60
C PHE A 223 -7.31 -16.64 -11.51
N GLN A 224 -6.41 -17.48 -11.00
CA GLN A 224 -5.81 -18.58 -11.78
C GLN A 224 -6.89 -19.55 -12.29
N LYS A 225 -7.82 -19.97 -11.43
CA LYS A 225 -8.88 -20.92 -11.78
C LYS A 225 -9.78 -20.38 -12.90
N ARG A 226 -10.04 -19.07 -12.90
CA ARG A 226 -10.91 -18.42 -13.89
C ARG A 226 -10.18 -18.10 -15.19
N GLY A 227 -8.85 -17.94 -15.16
CA GLY A 227 -8.04 -17.67 -16.35
C GLY A 227 -8.37 -16.33 -17.04
N LEU A 228 -8.87 -15.34 -16.29
CA LEU A 228 -9.37 -14.08 -16.86
C LEU A 228 -8.32 -12.98 -16.98
N VAL A 229 -7.25 -13.09 -16.19
CA VAL A 229 -6.15 -12.13 -16.09
C VAL A 229 -4.84 -12.90 -15.95
N ASP A 230 -3.76 -12.32 -16.44
CA ASP A 230 -2.42 -12.86 -16.15
C ASP A 230 -1.86 -12.24 -14.88
N TRP A 231 -1.90 -10.91 -14.77
CA TRP A 231 -1.25 -10.17 -13.70
C TRP A 231 -2.24 -9.82 -12.60
N VAL A 232 -1.89 -10.19 -11.36
CA VAL A 232 -2.65 -9.86 -10.17
C VAL A 232 -1.78 -9.11 -9.17
N LEU A 233 -2.33 -8.02 -8.62
CA LEU A 233 -1.72 -7.20 -7.58
C LEU A 233 -2.36 -7.45 -6.20
N PRO A 234 -1.69 -8.15 -5.28
CA PRO A 234 -2.02 -8.15 -3.86
C PRO A 234 -1.53 -6.85 -3.22
N THR A 235 -2.45 -6.04 -2.68
CA THR A 235 -2.12 -4.68 -2.26
C THR A 235 -3.06 -4.14 -1.20
N ASP A 236 -2.56 -3.15 -0.48
CA ASP A 236 -3.34 -2.37 0.47
C ASP A 236 -3.94 -1.14 -0.25
N ILE A 237 -4.92 -0.48 0.39
CA ILE A 237 -5.66 0.64 -0.21
C ILE A 237 -4.86 1.94 -0.32
N ASP A 238 -3.80 2.08 0.49
CA ASP A 238 -2.86 3.20 0.50
C ASP A 238 -1.66 2.98 -0.46
N GLU A 239 -1.71 1.92 -1.27
CA GLU A 239 -0.61 1.48 -2.11
C GLU A 239 -0.92 1.61 -3.60
N TYR A 240 -0.03 2.30 -4.31
CA TYR A 240 -0.17 2.60 -5.74
C TYR A 240 1.07 2.12 -6.49
N ILE A 241 0.92 1.17 -7.40
CA ILE A 241 2.04 0.71 -8.22
C ILE A 241 2.36 1.75 -9.30
N GLY A 242 3.63 2.10 -9.47
CA GLY A 242 4.09 3.06 -10.46
C GLY A 242 5.33 2.60 -11.19
N LEU A 243 5.67 3.32 -12.27
CA LEU A 243 6.92 3.15 -13.01
C LEU A 243 7.93 4.17 -12.51
N VAL A 244 9.18 3.75 -12.30
CA VAL A 244 10.28 4.65 -11.95
C VAL A 244 11.02 5.02 -13.25
N PRO A 245 10.89 6.25 -13.76
CA PRO A 245 11.66 6.67 -14.91
C PRO A 245 13.14 6.69 -14.51
N ARG A 246 13.92 5.74 -15.04
CA ARG A 246 15.36 5.78 -14.82
C ARG A 246 15.95 6.87 -15.69
N THR A 247 16.74 7.73 -15.06
CA THR A 247 17.71 8.50 -15.84
C THR A 247 18.69 7.51 -16.45
N SER A 248 18.94 7.65 -17.76
CA SER A 248 19.82 6.77 -18.56
C SER A 248 21.19 6.50 -17.93
N LYS A 249 21.67 7.39 -17.05
CA LYS A 249 22.95 7.30 -16.35
C LYS A 249 23.04 6.19 -15.29
N ALA A 250 21.97 5.90 -14.55
CA ALA A 250 22.03 4.87 -13.49
C ALA A 250 21.96 3.45 -14.06
N ALA A 251 21.61 3.31 -15.33
CA ALA A 251 21.29 2.02 -15.89
C ALA A 251 22.51 1.30 -16.47
N GLY A 252 23.47 2.00 -17.10
CA GLY A 252 24.47 1.32 -17.94
C GLY A 252 23.82 0.37 -18.97
N ARG A 253 22.51 0.57 -19.25
CA ARG A 253 21.66 -0.32 -20.04
C ARG A 253 21.62 0.20 -21.47
N ASN A 254 21.46 -0.72 -22.41
CA ASN A 254 21.01 -0.42 -23.76
C ASN A 254 19.78 0.50 -23.68
N ALA A 255 19.94 1.75 -24.12
CA ALA A 255 19.00 2.86 -23.97
C ALA A 255 17.68 2.71 -24.76
N ASN A 256 17.37 1.51 -25.26
CA ASN A 256 16.32 1.30 -26.25
C ASN A 256 14.97 0.87 -25.65
N TYR A 257 14.86 0.69 -24.32
CA TYR A 257 13.57 0.39 -23.70
C TYR A 257 12.91 1.67 -23.18
N LEU A 258 11.80 2.05 -23.81
CA LEU A 258 10.99 3.20 -23.41
C LEU A 258 10.06 2.78 -22.26
N VAL A 259 10.18 3.45 -21.11
CA VAL A 259 9.21 3.30 -20.01
C VAL A 259 7.92 4.02 -20.41
N PRO A 260 6.76 3.34 -20.48
CA PRO A 260 5.49 3.98 -20.82
C PRO A 260 5.15 5.11 -19.85
N SER A 261 4.57 6.20 -20.37
CA SER A 261 4.05 7.28 -19.53
C SER A 261 2.80 6.81 -18.79
N LEU A 262 2.65 7.15 -17.50
CA LEU A 262 1.40 6.88 -16.77
C LEU A 262 0.20 7.69 -17.30
N TYR A 263 0.43 8.67 -18.18
CA TYR A 263 -0.62 9.29 -18.96
C TYR A 263 -1.37 8.27 -19.84
N GLU A 264 -0.67 7.26 -20.35
CA GLU A 264 -1.26 6.26 -21.24
C GLU A 264 -2.03 5.18 -20.46
N PRO A 265 -3.26 4.84 -20.87
CA PRO A 265 -4.00 3.73 -20.29
C PRO A 265 -3.24 2.41 -20.44
N GLY A 266 -3.18 1.62 -19.37
CA GLY A 266 -2.52 0.33 -19.33
C GLY A 266 -0.99 0.42 -19.39
N SER A 267 -0.39 1.57 -19.09
CA SER A 267 1.06 1.79 -19.11
C SER A 267 1.86 0.76 -18.29
N ILE A 268 1.41 0.40 -17.10
CA ILE A 268 2.07 -0.60 -16.23
C ILE A 268 1.94 -2.00 -16.82
N LEU A 269 0.76 -2.35 -17.32
CA LEU A 269 0.53 -3.64 -17.97
C LEU A 269 1.33 -3.78 -19.27
N THR A 270 1.42 -2.71 -20.05
CA THR A 270 2.24 -2.64 -21.27
C THR A 270 3.70 -2.88 -20.90
N PHE A 271 4.18 -2.18 -19.86
CA PHE A 271 5.51 -2.39 -19.31
C PHE A 271 5.77 -3.86 -18.91
N LEU A 272 4.85 -4.47 -18.15
CA LEU A 272 4.98 -5.86 -17.71
C LEU A 272 5.05 -6.83 -18.89
N ASN A 273 4.18 -6.64 -19.89
CA ASN A 273 4.14 -7.49 -21.08
C ASN A 273 5.41 -7.35 -21.92
N ASP A 274 5.93 -6.13 -22.10
CA ASP A 274 7.13 -5.90 -22.89
C ASP A 274 8.37 -6.42 -22.18
N VAL A 275 8.50 -6.14 -20.88
CA VAL A 275 9.61 -6.63 -20.07
C VAL A 275 9.63 -8.14 -20.02
N HIS A 276 8.46 -8.76 -19.87
CA HIS A 276 8.33 -10.21 -19.84
C HIS A 276 8.72 -10.86 -21.18
N LYS A 277 8.33 -10.25 -22.31
CA LYS A 277 8.66 -10.74 -23.66
C LYS A 277 10.12 -10.53 -24.03
N THR A 278 10.64 -9.34 -23.79
CA THR A 278 11.95 -8.89 -24.32
C THR A 278 13.13 -9.20 -23.41
N ASN A 279 12.88 -9.30 -22.10
CA ASN A 279 13.95 -9.27 -21.11
C ASN A 279 14.07 -10.56 -20.29
N LYS A 280 13.67 -11.70 -20.88
CA LYS A 280 13.84 -13.05 -20.29
C LYS A 280 15.24 -13.23 -19.72
N ALA A 281 16.29 -12.77 -20.40
CA ALA A 281 17.67 -12.91 -19.94
C ALA A 281 18.01 -12.08 -18.68
N LYS A 282 17.46 -10.87 -18.51
CA LYS A 282 17.69 -10.04 -17.31
C LYS A 282 16.98 -10.63 -16.10
N TYR A 283 15.72 -11.02 -16.27
CA TYR A 283 14.93 -11.61 -15.18
C TYR A 283 15.34 -13.06 -14.89
N ALA A 284 15.88 -13.80 -15.86
CA ALA A 284 16.46 -15.13 -15.63
C ALA A 284 17.71 -15.11 -14.76
N ARG A 285 18.42 -13.97 -14.67
CA ARG A 285 19.57 -13.79 -13.76
C ARG A 285 19.16 -13.43 -12.35
N LEU A 286 17.94 -12.92 -12.17
CA LEU A 286 17.40 -12.71 -10.85
C LEU A 286 16.95 -14.08 -10.33
N PRO A 287 17.18 -14.43 -9.05
CA PRO A 287 16.80 -15.71 -8.48
C PRO A 287 15.27 -15.83 -8.27
N TYR A 288 14.47 -15.28 -9.20
CA TYR A 288 13.05 -15.01 -9.03
C TYR A 288 12.27 -15.97 -9.90
N HIS A 289 11.20 -16.53 -9.36
CA HIS A 289 10.28 -17.31 -10.18
C HIS A 289 9.74 -16.41 -11.31
N PRO A 290 9.69 -16.89 -12.57
CA PRO A 290 9.33 -16.04 -13.71
C PRO A 290 7.93 -15.46 -13.60
N GLY A 291 7.03 -16.10 -12.85
CA GLY A 291 5.69 -15.60 -12.54
C GLY A 291 5.62 -14.56 -11.41
N CYS A 292 6.75 -14.09 -10.89
CA CYS A 292 6.80 -13.14 -9.78
C CYS A 292 7.63 -11.92 -10.17
N VAL A 293 7.08 -10.72 -9.97
CA VAL A 293 7.81 -9.47 -10.12
C VAL A 293 7.85 -8.79 -8.76
N PRO A 294 8.99 -8.85 -8.04
CA PRO A 294 9.14 -8.10 -6.79
C PRO A 294 9.14 -6.60 -7.09
N VAL A 295 8.42 -5.86 -6.25
CA VAL A 295 8.23 -4.41 -6.39
C VAL A 295 8.62 -3.76 -5.06
N PRO A 296 9.70 -2.96 -5.01
CA PRO A 296 10.11 -2.27 -3.79
C PRO A 296 9.02 -1.29 -3.36
N ARG A 297 8.83 -1.18 -2.04
CA ARG A 297 7.82 -0.31 -1.44
C ARG A 297 8.46 1.01 -0.98
N ARG A 298 7.92 2.11 -1.48
CA ARG A 298 8.36 3.48 -1.19
C ARG A 298 7.38 4.17 -0.26
N GLN A 299 7.88 4.63 0.88
CA GLN A 299 7.08 5.41 1.82
C GLN A 299 7.04 6.89 1.43
N TYR A 300 5.85 7.43 1.19
CA TYR A 300 5.62 8.87 1.12
C TYR A 300 5.42 9.44 2.53
N GLY A 301 6.08 10.56 2.79
CA GLY A 301 5.94 11.30 4.06
C GLY A 301 4.71 12.22 4.04
N THR A 302 4.57 13.04 5.07
CA THR A 302 3.40 13.93 5.24
C THR A 302 3.74 15.39 4.97
N VAL A 303 4.83 15.64 4.24
CA VAL A 303 5.13 16.98 3.72
C VAL A 303 4.15 17.22 2.56
N LYS A 304 3.20 18.14 2.77
CA LYS A 304 2.21 18.52 1.75
C LYS A 304 2.90 19.29 0.64
N SER A 305 2.59 18.95 -0.60
CA SER A 305 2.94 19.80 -1.73
C SER A 305 2.11 21.08 -1.74
N THR A 306 2.61 22.13 -2.39
CA THR A 306 1.90 23.40 -2.48
C THR A 306 0.64 23.25 -3.34
N ARG A 307 -0.38 24.09 -3.11
CA ARG A 307 -1.62 24.07 -3.91
C ARG A 307 -1.36 24.19 -5.42
N GLN A 308 -0.38 25.00 -5.81
CA GLN A 308 0.02 25.15 -7.22
C GLN A 308 0.62 23.86 -7.78
N GLN A 309 1.49 23.19 -7.02
CA GLN A 309 2.05 21.89 -7.41
C GLN A 309 0.96 20.82 -7.51
N VAL A 310 0.04 20.78 -6.55
CA VAL A 310 -1.02 19.76 -6.49
C VAL A 310 -2.05 19.94 -7.61
N GLN A 311 -2.44 21.17 -7.93
CA GLN A 311 -3.44 21.46 -8.96
C GLN A 311 -2.86 21.47 -10.38
N GLN A 312 -1.53 21.44 -10.53
CA GLN A 312 -0.91 21.43 -11.84
C GLN A 312 -1.30 20.14 -12.60
N PHE A 313 -1.86 20.32 -13.81
CA PHE A 313 -2.44 19.30 -14.70
C PHE A 313 -3.82 18.75 -14.29
N ILE A 314 -4.45 19.32 -13.27
CA ILE A 314 -5.75 18.90 -12.77
C ILE A 314 -6.82 19.87 -13.26
N PRO A 315 -7.86 19.41 -13.98
CA PRO A 315 -8.96 20.27 -14.41
C PRO A 315 -9.61 20.98 -13.21
N GLU A 316 -10.07 22.22 -13.39
CA GLU A 316 -10.62 23.07 -12.32
C GLU A 316 -11.80 22.44 -11.56
N LEU A 317 -12.50 21.51 -12.20
CA LEU A 317 -13.61 20.76 -11.63
C LEU A 317 -13.20 19.84 -10.46
N PHE A 318 -11.90 19.53 -10.35
CA PHE A 318 -11.35 18.64 -9.33
C PHE A 318 -10.40 19.42 -8.41
N LYS A 319 -10.40 19.04 -7.13
CA LYS A 319 -9.45 19.54 -6.13
C LYS A 319 -8.31 18.54 -6.01
N GLY A 320 -7.12 18.88 -6.49
CA GLY A 320 -5.97 17.96 -6.46
C GLY A 320 -5.63 17.47 -5.03
N GLU A 321 -5.95 18.26 -4.00
CA GLU A 321 -5.68 17.94 -2.59
C GLU A 321 -6.50 16.76 -2.05
N ASN A 322 -7.51 16.33 -2.80
CA ASN A 322 -8.32 15.17 -2.49
C ASN A 322 -7.65 13.84 -2.89
N PHE A 323 -6.53 13.88 -3.62
CA PHE A 323 -5.88 12.70 -4.17
C PHE A 323 -4.49 12.51 -3.54
N LEU A 324 -4.24 11.37 -2.91
CA LEU A 324 -2.97 11.01 -2.27
C LEU A 324 -1.80 11.14 -3.25
N THR A 325 -1.97 10.59 -4.45
CA THR A 325 -0.93 10.55 -5.49
C THR A 325 -0.56 11.92 -6.06
N LEU A 326 -1.41 12.93 -5.85
CA LEU A 326 -1.19 14.31 -6.29
C LEU A 326 -0.71 15.20 -5.14
N ARG A 327 -1.25 14.96 -3.94
CA ARG A 327 -1.00 15.75 -2.73
C ARG A 327 0.37 15.51 -2.11
N TRP A 328 0.84 14.26 -2.11
CA TRP A 328 2.05 13.83 -1.42
C TRP A 328 3.13 13.51 -2.43
N ARG A 329 4.09 14.42 -2.60
CA ARG A 329 5.21 14.24 -3.55
C ARG A 329 6.52 13.88 -2.87
N HIS A 330 6.61 14.10 -1.56
CA HIS A 330 7.84 13.90 -0.80
C HIS A 330 7.89 12.49 -0.21
N TRP A 331 8.95 11.76 -0.53
CA TRP A 331 9.15 10.40 -0.03
C TRP A 331 10.43 10.30 0.81
N ASN A 332 10.64 9.14 1.42
CA ASN A 332 11.80 8.87 2.25
C ASN A 332 12.71 7.84 1.57
N ASN A 333 13.93 8.24 1.22
CA ASN A 333 14.93 7.34 0.64
C ASN A 333 15.70 6.48 1.65
N LYS A 334 15.36 6.56 2.95
CA LYS A 334 15.79 5.51 3.87
C LYS A 334 15.24 4.18 3.34
N LYS A 335 16.08 3.14 3.42
CA LYS A 335 15.91 1.81 2.81
C LYS A 335 14.47 1.45 2.41
N SER A 336 14.32 0.94 1.18
CA SER A 336 13.05 0.34 0.73
C SER A 336 12.47 -0.49 1.85
N MET A 337 11.20 -0.22 2.15
CA MET A 337 10.45 -1.07 3.05
C MET A 337 10.29 -2.45 2.41
N THR A 338 9.67 -3.36 3.18
CA THR A 338 9.11 -4.64 2.74
C THR A 338 8.67 -4.59 1.28
N ILE A 339 9.23 -5.45 0.44
CA ILE A 339 8.81 -5.54 -0.97
C ILE A 339 7.33 -5.96 -1.07
N LYS A 340 6.67 -5.65 -2.18
CA LYS A 340 5.44 -6.31 -2.61
C LYS A 340 5.77 -7.20 -3.79
N VAL A 341 4.85 -8.06 -4.20
CA VAL A 341 5.04 -8.92 -5.37
C VAL A 341 3.82 -8.82 -6.26
N LEU A 342 4.06 -8.50 -7.53
CA LEU A 342 3.06 -8.66 -8.59
C LEU A 342 3.17 -10.08 -9.13
N VAL A 343 2.04 -10.78 -9.23
CA VAL A 343 2.00 -12.20 -9.57
C VAL A 343 1.41 -12.41 -10.95
N ASP A 344 2.09 -13.15 -11.81
CA ASP A 344 1.52 -13.71 -13.01
C ASP A 344 0.87 -15.06 -12.69
N VAL A 345 -0.45 -15.05 -12.50
CA VAL A 345 -1.23 -16.23 -12.11
C VAL A 345 -1.35 -17.26 -13.25
N SER A 346 -1.02 -16.91 -14.49
CA SER A 346 -0.95 -17.88 -15.59
C SER A 346 0.29 -18.79 -15.49
N ARG A 347 1.28 -18.39 -14.69
CA ARG A 347 2.57 -19.09 -14.56
C ARG A 347 2.91 -19.50 -13.13
N ALA A 348 2.33 -18.86 -12.12
CA ALA A 348 2.53 -19.23 -10.72
C ALA A 348 1.94 -20.61 -10.40
N ASN A 349 2.53 -21.37 -9.49
CA ASN A 349 2.04 -22.69 -9.13
C ASN A 349 1.12 -22.60 -7.90
N LEU A 350 -0.15 -22.25 -8.11
CA LEU A 350 -1.07 -22.01 -6.98
C LEU A 350 -1.82 -23.25 -6.47
N HIS A 351 -1.68 -24.39 -7.14
CA HIS A 351 -2.39 -25.63 -6.78
C HIS A 351 -1.82 -26.33 -5.55
N ASN A 352 -0.56 -26.06 -5.20
CA ASN A 352 0.14 -26.74 -4.11
C ASN A 352 0.14 -25.98 -2.77
N PHE A 353 -0.66 -24.91 -2.64
CA PHE A 353 -0.74 -24.18 -1.37
C PHE A 353 -1.59 -24.92 -0.35
N GLN A 354 -0.91 -25.62 0.55
CA GLN A 354 -1.49 -26.00 1.83
C GLN A 354 -1.42 -24.79 2.75
N TYR A 355 -2.59 -24.32 3.20
CA TYR A 355 -2.68 -23.26 4.21
C TYR A 355 -1.98 -23.71 5.49
N GLY A 356 -1.16 -22.85 6.08
CA GLY A 356 -0.52 -23.09 7.37
C GLY A 356 0.76 -23.92 7.37
N SER A 357 1.26 -24.41 6.23
CA SER A 357 2.44 -25.30 6.20
C SER A 357 3.78 -24.61 5.88
N GLY A 358 3.82 -23.29 5.67
CA GLY A 358 5.01 -22.58 5.19
C GLY A 358 5.60 -21.60 6.19
N HIS A 359 6.74 -21.94 6.81
CA HIS A 359 7.64 -20.92 7.35
C HIS A 359 8.10 -19.99 6.21
N GLY A 360 8.00 -18.68 6.38
CA GLY A 360 8.54 -17.68 5.45
C GLY A 360 7.52 -16.97 4.54
N LEU A 361 6.25 -17.34 4.58
CA LEU A 361 5.21 -16.58 3.87
C LEU A 361 4.85 -15.30 4.62
N SER A 362 4.54 -14.26 3.86
CA SER A 362 4.20 -12.94 4.40
C SER A 362 3.10 -12.31 3.55
N VAL A 363 2.35 -11.37 4.12
CA VAL A 363 1.39 -10.53 3.38
C VAL A 363 2.06 -9.78 2.20
N HIS A 364 3.37 -9.59 2.29
CA HIS A 364 4.23 -8.97 1.30
C HIS A 364 4.70 -9.94 0.20
N ASN A 365 4.65 -11.23 0.49
CA ASN A 365 5.08 -12.31 -0.36
C ASN A 365 4.19 -13.55 -0.14
N PRO A 366 2.99 -13.59 -0.77
CA PRO A 366 2.00 -14.63 -0.49
C PRO A 366 2.36 -15.99 -1.11
N LEU A 367 3.43 -16.06 -1.92
CA LEU A 367 3.87 -17.25 -2.64
C LEU A 367 5.32 -17.59 -2.26
N PRO A 368 5.63 -18.84 -1.87
CA PRO A 368 6.97 -19.26 -1.48
C PRO A 368 7.96 -19.26 -2.66
N GLU A 369 7.49 -19.45 -3.89
CA GLU A 369 8.34 -19.39 -5.09
C GLU A 369 8.73 -17.94 -5.47
N CYS A 370 7.94 -16.97 -5.04
CA CYS A 370 8.34 -15.58 -5.09
C CYS A 370 9.34 -15.37 -3.94
N LEU A 371 10.56 -14.95 -4.25
CA LEU A 371 11.65 -14.63 -3.30
C LEU A 371 11.32 -14.42 -1.81
N ASP A 372 12.19 -14.93 -0.95
CA ASP A 372 12.33 -14.47 0.45
C ASP A 372 13.19 -13.19 0.58
N ALA A 373 13.05 -12.25 -0.35
CA ALA A 373 13.79 -10.98 -0.30
C ALA A 373 12.99 -9.96 0.51
N GLN A 374 13.37 -9.73 1.77
CA GLN A 374 12.68 -8.74 2.60
C GLN A 374 12.92 -7.29 2.13
N GLU A 375 14.06 -7.03 1.48
CA GLU A 375 14.46 -5.70 1.01
C GLU A 375 14.94 -5.77 -0.45
N MET A 376 14.57 -4.75 -1.25
CA MET A 376 15.09 -4.55 -2.60
C MET A 376 15.47 -3.08 -2.79
N PRO A 377 16.72 -2.77 -3.22
CA PRO A 377 17.08 -1.42 -3.61
C PRO A 377 16.18 -0.87 -4.73
N PHE A 378 15.76 0.40 -4.63
CA PHE A 378 14.88 1.02 -5.63
C PHE A 378 15.50 1.07 -7.03
N ASP A 379 16.83 1.13 -7.11
CA ASP A 379 17.60 1.09 -8.36
C ASP A 379 17.73 -0.33 -8.94
N MET A 380 17.13 -1.36 -8.34
CA MET A 380 17.04 -2.70 -8.93
C MET A 380 15.73 -2.94 -9.66
N SER A 381 14.67 -2.21 -9.31
CA SER A 381 13.36 -2.33 -9.96
C SER A 381 13.08 -1.15 -10.90
N ASP A 382 12.24 -1.40 -11.89
CA ASP A 382 11.65 -0.37 -12.75
C ASP A 382 10.19 -0.07 -12.34
N LEU A 383 9.65 -0.89 -11.43
CA LEU A 383 8.37 -0.71 -10.74
C LEU A 383 8.60 -0.30 -9.29
N VAL A 384 7.65 0.42 -8.71
CA VAL A 384 7.62 0.76 -7.28
C VAL A 384 6.18 0.69 -6.77
N VAL A 385 5.98 0.30 -5.52
CA VAL A 385 4.69 0.50 -4.83
C VAL A 385 4.85 1.70 -3.91
N SER A 386 4.11 2.76 -4.20
CA SER A 386 4.07 3.99 -3.42
C SER A 386 3.03 3.86 -2.31
N HIS A 387 3.47 3.91 -1.06
CA HIS A 387 2.64 3.81 0.13
C HIS A 387 2.43 5.19 0.76
N TYR A 388 1.17 5.60 0.93
CA TYR A 388 0.77 6.92 1.39
C TYR A 388 0.07 6.88 2.75
N LEU A 389 0.34 7.84 3.63
CA LEU A 389 -0.30 7.88 4.94
C LEU A 389 -1.63 8.65 4.96
N GLY A 390 -1.80 9.61 4.05
CA GLY A 390 -2.90 10.56 4.10
C GLY A 390 -2.68 11.68 5.13
N THR A 391 -3.76 12.42 5.44
CA THR A 391 -3.77 13.39 6.54
C THR A 391 -3.89 12.68 7.88
N PRO A 392 -3.62 13.36 9.01
CA PRO A 392 -3.88 12.78 10.33
C PRO A 392 -5.34 12.30 10.46
N ASP A 393 -6.30 13.12 10.02
CA ASP A 393 -7.72 12.74 10.07
C ASP A 393 -7.99 11.44 9.31
N GLN A 394 -7.41 11.28 8.11
CA GLN A 394 -7.56 10.08 7.30
C GLN A 394 -6.87 8.86 7.95
N PHE A 395 -5.64 9.05 8.44
CA PHE A 395 -4.85 7.99 9.06
C PHE A 395 -5.47 7.49 10.37
N PHE A 396 -5.99 8.40 11.20
CA PHE A 396 -6.58 8.07 12.49
C PHE A 396 -8.06 7.70 12.42
N PHE A 397 -8.70 7.89 11.27
CA PHE A 397 -10.13 7.63 11.04
C PHE A 397 -10.53 6.20 11.43
N ARG A 398 -9.69 5.21 11.15
CA ARG A 398 -9.95 3.79 11.43
C ARG A 398 -9.93 3.52 12.93
N THR A 399 -10.88 2.76 13.47
CA THR A 399 -10.75 2.11 14.79
C THR A 399 -9.91 0.84 14.65
N ASP A 400 -8.62 1.04 14.37
CA ASP A 400 -7.66 -0.04 14.11
C ASP A 400 -7.67 -1.08 15.23
N SER A 401 -8.02 -2.33 14.90
CA SER A 401 -8.14 -3.44 15.84
C SER A 401 -6.83 -3.83 16.54
N ARG A 402 -5.70 -3.34 16.02
CA ARG A 402 -4.38 -3.39 16.67
C ARG A 402 -4.28 -2.48 17.90
N ARG A 403 -5.25 -1.59 18.14
CA ARG A 403 -5.30 -0.59 19.23
C ARG A 403 -5.60 -1.18 20.61
N GLY A 404 -5.08 -2.36 20.93
CA GLY A 404 -5.14 -2.87 22.30
C GLY A 404 -4.59 -1.83 23.28
N SER A 405 -5.49 -1.15 24.01
CA SER A 405 -5.29 -0.04 24.97
C SER A 405 -4.93 1.35 24.40
N TYR A 406 -5.44 2.40 25.06
CA TYR A 406 -5.18 3.84 24.81
C TYR A 406 -3.69 4.20 24.66
N ALA A 407 -2.78 3.43 25.26
CA ALA A 407 -1.33 3.56 25.13
C ALA A 407 -0.81 3.31 23.70
N SER A 408 -1.58 2.65 22.83
CA SER A 408 -1.27 2.55 21.40
C SER A 408 -1.50 3.87 20.65
N GLY A 409 -2.42 4.73 21.11
CA GLY A 409 -2.73 6.02 20.46
C GLY A 409 -1.53 6.97 20.42
N MET A 410 -0.78 7.08 21.53
CA MET A 410 0.46 7.88 21.57
C MET A 410 1.57 7.29 20.69
N LYS A 411 1.74 5.96 20.69
CA LYS A 411 2.67 5.27 19.78
C LYS A 411 2.30 5.47 18.31
N ASN A 412 1.04 5.75 18.01
CA ASN A 412 0.56 5.98 16.66
C ASN A 412 0.80 7.41 16.17
N GLN A 413 0.79 8.43 17.04
CA GLN A 413 1.23 9.77 16.66
C GLN A 413 2.73 9.77 16.38
N ASP A 414 3.54 9.17 17.25
CA ASP A 414 4.98 9.01 17.00
C ASP A 414 5.23 8.18 15.73
N GLY A 415 4.42 7.12 15.51
CA GLY A 415 4.48 6.30 14.30
C GLY A 415 4.17 7.11 13.04
N TYR A 416 3.09 7.91 13.07
CA TYR A 416 2.71 8.82 12.00
C TYR A 416 3.81 9.86 11.77
N ASP A 417 4.31 10.52 12.83
CA ASP A 417 5.37 11.54 12.77
C ASP A 417 6.71 10.97 12.30
N ASN A 418 7.00 9.71 12.63
CA ASN A 418 8.20 9.03 12.15
C ASN A 418 8.07 8.63 10.68
N ALA A 419 6.91 8.12 10.26
CA ALA A 419 6.63 7.79 8.86
C ALA A 419 6.46 9.06 8.00
N ALA A 420 6.06 10.17 8.63
CA ALA A 420 5.94 11.50 8.05
C ALA A 420 7.29 12.11 7.64
N LYS A 421 8.38 11.70 8.29
CA LYS A 421 9.73 12.18 7.98
C LYS A 421 10.10 11.80 6.54
N SER A 422 10.03 12.78 5.64
CA SER A 422 10.61 12.68 4.30
C SER A 422 12.07 13.14 4.31
N ASP A 423 12.92 12.59 3.46
CA ASP A 423 14.28 13.12 3.24
C ASP A 423 14.30 14.30 2.24
N GLY A 424 13.11 14.77 1.84
CA GLY A 424 12.90 15.91 0.95
C GLY A 424 12.89 15.57 -0.53
N ARG A 425 13.08 14.29 -0.92
CA ARG A 425 13.02 13.91 -2.34
C ARG A 425 11.60 13.99 -2.86
N GLU A 426 11.43 14.68 -3.99
CA GLU A 426 10.16 14.75 -4.71
C GLU A 426 10.08 13.65 -5.76
N ASP A 427 8.87 13.13 -5.99
CA ASP A 427 8.56 12.30 -7.16
C ASP A 427 7.20 12.70 -7.75
N ASP A 428 7.21 12.97 -9.05
CA ASP A 428 6.04 13.33 -9.86
C ASP A 428 5.56 12.17 -10.74
N SER A 429 6.20 10.99 -10.67
CA SER A 429 5.95 9.86 -11.57
C SER A 429 4.47 9.46 -11.64
N HIS A 430 3.75 9.53 -10.52
CA HIS A 430 2.34 9.20 -10.46
C HIS A 430 1.47 10.21 -11.22
N ARG A 431 1.75 11.51 -11.16
CA ARG A 431 0.78 12.59 -11.45
C ARG A 431 0.14 12.57 -12.83
N LEU A 432 0.84 12.02 -13.83
CA LEU A 432 0.34 11.96 -15.20
C LEU A 432 -0.85 11.01 -15.36
N TRP A 433 -1.10 10.11 -14.40
CA TRP A 433 -2.26 9.21 -14.43
C TRP A 433 -3.58 9.98 -14.51
N PHE A 434 -3.71 11.10 -13.79
CA PHE A 434 -4.99 11.80 -13.63
C PHE A 434 -5.49 12.44 -14.94
N PRO A 435 -4.70 13.28 -15.63
CA PRO A 435 -5.14 13.82 -16.92
C PRO A 435 -5.34 12.73 -17.98
N GLY A 436 -4.54 11.65 -17.92
CA GLY A 436 -4.72 10.46 -18.76
C GLY A 436 -6.07 9.78 -18.51
N PHE A 437 -6.41 9.55 -17.24
CA PHE A 437 -7.68 8.99 -16.81
C PHE A 437 -8.85 9.86 -17.28
N CYS A 438 -8.82 11.16 -17.00
CA CYS A 438 -9.86 12.10 -17.45
C CYS A 438 -10.03 12.09 -18.97
N LYS A 439 -8.95 11.99 -19.74
CA LYS A 439 -9.02 11.86 -21.20
C LYS A 439 -9.65 10.52 -21.61
N SER A 440 -9.33 9.44 -20.91
CA SER A 440 -9.79 8.09 -21.26
C SER A 440 -11.29 7.86 -20.98
N VAL A 441 -11.84 8.40 -19.88
CA VAL A 441 -13.25 8.19 -19.50
C VAL A 441 -14.14 9.41 -19.75
N GLY A 442 -13.55 10.58 -20.00
CA GLY A 442 -14.27 11.86 -20.09
C GLY A 442 -14.47 12.54 -18.73
N LEU A 443 -14.51 13.87 -18.72
CA LEU A 443 -14.56 14.67 -17.48
C LEU A 443 -15.83 14.41 -16.64
N THR A 444 -16.99 14.28 -17.28
CA THR A 444 -18.26 14.02 -16.60
C THR A 444 -18.23 12.69 -15.86
N GLU A 445 -17.74 11.65 -16.53
CA GLU A 445 -17.65 10.32 -15.93
C GLU A 445 -16.56 10.25 -14.88
N ALA A 446 -15.40 10.87 -15.12
CA ALA A 446 -14.34 11.00 -14.12
C ALA A 446 -14.86 11.66 -12.84
N LYS A 447 -15.69 12.72 -12.95
CA LYS A 447 -16.32 13.38 -11.79
C LYS A 447 -17.24 12.43 -11.03
N ARG A 448 -18.04 11.63 -11.74
CA ARG A 448 -18.96 10.65 -11.14
C ARG A 448 -18.19 9.54 -10.40
N LEU A 449 -17.14 9.01 -11.04
CA LEU A 449 -16.34 7.91 -10.50
C LEU A 449 -15.50 8.34 -9.29
N LEU A 450 -14.91 9.54 -9.34
CA LEU A 450 -14.09 10.12 -8.28
C LEU A 450 -14.88 10.89 -7.20
N LEU A 451 -16.21 10.75 -7.18
CA LEU A 451 -17.04 11.36 -6.15
C LEU A 451 -16.54 10.94 -4.75
N ASP A 452 -16.37 11.92 -3.87
CA ASP A 452 -15.90 11.78 -2.49
C ASP A 452 -14.47 11.26 -2.32
N ALA A 453 -13.65 11.23 -3.39
CA ALA A 453 -12.23 10.90 -3.27
C ALA A 453 -11.55 11.77 -2.19
N GLY A 454 -10.80 11.12 -1.30
CA GLY A 454 -10.07 11.74 -0.19
C GLY A 454 -10.92 12.33 0.92
N GLN A 455 -12.25 12.28 0.83
CA GLN A 455 -13.15 12.90 1.80
C GLN A 455 -13.70 11.87 2.79
N ILE A 456 -13.43 12.09 4.07
CA ILE A 456 -14.03 11.30 5.15
C ILE A 456 -15.51 11.68 5.24
N SER A 457 -16.41 10.70 5.11
CA SER A 457 -17.84 10.98 5.11
C SER A 457 -18.29 11.49 6.49
N PRO A 458 -19.04 12.61 6.58
CA PRO A 458 -19.59 13.07 7.86
C PRO A 458 -20.51 12.02 8.51
N ALA A 459 -21.22 11.21 7.71
CA ALA A 459 -22.06 10.12 8.20
C ALA A 459 -21.25 9.09 9.02
N SER A 460 -19.97 8.93 8.68
CA SER A 460 -19.07 8.04 9.40
C SER A 460 -18.42 8.67 10.65
N LEU A 461 -18.44 10.00 10.77
CA LEU A 461 -18.07 10.69 12.01
C LEU A 461 -19.19 10.58 13.06
N MET A 462 -20.46 10.61 12.64
CA MET A 462 -21.58 10.43 13.57
C MET A 462 -21.63 9.02 14.18
N THR A 463 -21.26 7.99 13.42
CA THR A 463 -21.10 6.63 13.98
C THR A 463 -19.90 6.53 14.92
N ALA A 464 -18.84 7.31 14.71
CA ALA A 464 -17.66 7.30 15.57
C ALA A 464 -17.93 7.91 16.96
N GLU A 465 -18.73 8.98 17.06
CA GLU A 465 -19.23 9.47 18.36
C GLU A 465 -20.16 8.46 19.01
N GLY A 466 -21.08 7.86 18.23
CA GLY A 466 -21.91 6.75 18.70
C GLY A 466 -21.10 5.56 19.21
N GLN A 467 -19.96 5.26 18.57
CA GLN A 467 -19.03 4.20 18.97
C GLN A 467 -18.16 4.59 20.17
N ALA A 468 -17.75 5.85 20.30
CA ALA A 468 -17.08 6.33 21.49
C ALA A 468 -18.01 6.24 22.71
N ILE A 469 -19.31 6.50 22.52
CA ILE A 469 -20.35 6.31 23.54
C ILE A 469 -20.57 4.82 23.81
N ALA A 470 -20.71 3.98 22.79
CA ALA A 470 -20.89 2.53 22.95
C ALA A 470 -19.67 1.84 23.59
N SER A 471 -18.45 2.25 23.22
CA SER A 471 -17.20 1.75 23.80
C SER A 471 -17.01 2.21 25.24
N LYS A 472 -17.44 3.44 25.59
CA LYS A 472 -17.48 3.89 26.99
C LYS A 472 -18.52 3.12 27.81
N ALA A 473 -19.69 2.84 27.26
CA ALA A 473 -20.71 2.02 27.91
C ALA A 473 -20.22 0.57 28.12
N TRP A 474 -19.57 -0.01 27.11
CA TRP A 474 -19.05 -1.37 27.17
C TRP A 474 -17.92 -1.57 28.20
N ASN A 475 -17.11 -0.52 28.45
CA ASN A 475 -16.07 -0.56 29.49
C ASN A 475 -16.58 -0.19 30.89
N ALA A 476 -17.84 0.26 31.04
CA ALA A 476 -18.42 0.60 32.34
C ALA A 476 -19.20 -0.56 32.98
N ASP A 477 -19.54 -1.58 32.19
CA ASP A 477 -20.30 -2.76 32.61
C ASP A 477 -19.41 -3.99 32.94
N PHE A 478 -18.08 -3.81 32.96
CA PHE A 478 -17.07 -4.77 33.44
C PHE A 478 -16.10 -4.06 34.38
#